data_AF-A0A7C2BT22-F1
#
_entry.id   AF-A0A7C2BT22-F1
#
_cell.length_a   1.000
_cell.length_b   1.000
_cell.length_c   1.000
_cell.angle_alpha   90.00
_cell.angle_beta   90.00
_cell.angle_gamma   90.00
#
_symmetry.space_group_name_H-M   'P 1'
#
loop_
_entity.id
_entity.type
_entity.pdbx_description
1 polymer ?
#
loop_
_entity_poly.entity_id
_entity_poly.type
_entity_poly.pdbx_seq_one_letter_code
_entity_poly.pdbx_strand_id
1 'polypeptide(L)'
;MKATNMRIEQLKLHNFRGIKELEFEFSEKLNLFVGVNGSGKSTVLDSMAIALSWFVNRIQRENGRGRGIKESDIYNGQPEAFIDLSVCAKNASCGWLLARSASGKYSGVKSQLGGASLLANCIREEFEENSSFPVIAYYPVERVVKNFTRDFLVRSSDDELGVYENALDGRANFHSFFNWFLAQDNILNEQAVSRTKWMVQNRSKVKRRVNKVLSLLQKSFPDEMNTHHDNEFAYLLRRFRKDEMVLEEPRFLFRELSELIHMIGRGSYKDFEETFHDLEYMFRKMSSLSGENRDNLIKSGGIHKKIVKQISRRFMNVGKLEIPENMVDFLWECFSFATWLSLWWLTDESKRKVERLFSACHPLRPKAKRALLVD
;
A
#
# COMPACT_ATOMS: atom_id res chain seq x y z
N MET A 1 -24.42 12.37 -22.08
CA MET A 1 -24.86 13.71 -21.61
C MET A 1 -23.67 14.40 -20.97
N LYS A 2 -23.51 15.71 -21.22
CA LYS A 2 -22.40 16.53 -20.71
C LYS A 2 -22.41 16.61 -19.18
N ALA A 3 -21.21 16.77 -18.61
CA ALA A 3 -20.89 16.81 -17.18
C ALA A 3 -22.00 17.41 -16.28
N THR A 4 -22.23 16.74 -15.16
CA THR A 4 -22.93 17.21 -13.97
C THR A 4 -22.46 18.61 -13.57
N ASN A 5 -23.18 19.65 -13.98
CA ASN A 5 -22.88 21.01 -13.54
C ASN A 5 -23.35 21.18 -12.10
N MET A 6 -22.42 21.08 -11.15
CA MET A 6 -22.62 21.44 -9.75
C MET A 6 -22.07 22.83 -9.50
N ARG A 7 -22.84 23.68 -8.82
CA ARG A 7 -22.41 25.03 -8.42
C ARG A 7 -23.00 25.41 -7.07
N ILE A 8 -22.26 26.23 -6.32
CA ILE A 8 -22.81 26.91 -5.15
C ILE A 8 -23.68 28.05 -5.67
N GLU A 9 -24.91 28.16 -5.17
CA GLU A 9 -25.84 29.24 -5.53
C GLU A 9 -25.83 30.33 -4.47
N GLN A 10 -25.83 29.94 -3.19
CA GLN A 10 -25.97 30.89 -2.10
C GLN A 10 -25.22 30.44 -0.85
N LEU A 11 -24.69 31.43 -0.13
CA LEU A 11 -24.16 31.27 1.22
C LEU A 11 -24.81 32.32 2.13
N LYS A 12 -25.35 31.90 3.27
CA LYS A 12 -25.75 32.79 4.37
C LYS A 12 -24.95 32.49 5.61
N LEU A 13 -24.41 33.52 6.24
CA LEU A 13 -23.69 33.44 7.50
C LEU A 13 -24.37 34.33 8.52
N HIS A 14 -24.57 33.78 9.71
CA HIS A 14 -25.07 34.54 10.85
C HIS A 14 -24.21 34.25 12.06
N ASN A 15 -23.75 35.32 12.69
CA ASN A 15 -22.91 35.30 13.88
C ASN A 15 -21.73 34.33 13.74
N PHE A 16 -21.11 34.25 12.56
CA PHE A 16 -20.00 33.38 12.27
C PHE A 16 -18.68 34.16 12.24
N ARG A 17 -17.82 33.90 13.24
CA ARG A 17 -16.55 34.57 13.49
C ARG A 17 -16.70 36.09 13.54
N GLY A 18 -16.05 36.83 12.64
CA GLY A 18 -16.16 38.29 12.55
C GLY A 18 -17.37 38.79 11.76
N ILE A 19 -18.24 37.90 11.26
CA ILE A 19 -19.38 38.24 10.41
C ILE A 19 -20.67 38.08 11.22
N LYS A 20 -21.41 39.17 11.42
CA LYS A 20 -22.73 39.12 12.07
C LYS A 20 -23.81 38.61 11.13
N GLU A 21 -23.84 39.16 9.91
CA GLU A 21 -24.77 38.78 8.85
C GLU A 21 -24.04 38.90 7.51
N LEU A 22 -24.21 37.91 6.65
CA LEU A 22 -23.77 37.94 5.26
C LEU A 22 -24.70 37.06 4.45
N GLU A 23 -25.22 37.60 3.35
CA GLU A 23 -25.88 36.84 2.30
C GLU A 23 -25.11 37.08 1.01
N PHE A 24 -24.69 36.01 0.35
CA PHE A 24 -23.93 36.06 -0.88
C PHE A 24 -24.55 35.13 -1.91
N GLU A 25 -24.97 35.71 -3.03
CA GLU A 25 -25.42 34.99 -4.22
C GLU A 25 -24.26 34.82 -5.19
N PHE A 26 -23.95 33.59 -5.57
CA PHE A 26 -22.83 33.27 -6.43
C PHE A 26 -23.23 33.36 -7.90
N SER A 27 -22.36 33.98 -8.69
CA SER A 27 -22.39 33.87 -10.15
C SER A 27 -22.07 32.43 -10.57
N GLU A 28 -22.64 32.01 -11.71
CA GLU A 28 -22.43 30.67 -12.28
C GLU A 28 -20.98 30.37 -12.68
N LYS A 29 -20.15 31.41 -12.83
CA LYS A 29 -18.76 31.29 -13.34
C LYS A 29 -17.75 31.67 -12.27
N LEU A 30 -17.31 32.94 -12.27
CA LEU A 30 -16.22 33.42 -11.44
C LEU A 30 -16.77 34.36 -10.36
N ASN A 31 -16.42 34.07 -9.11
CA ASN A 31 -16.74 34.90 -7.96
C ASN A 31 -15.43 35.41 -7.35
N LEU A 32 -15.20 36.73 -7.38
CA LEU A 32 -13.98 37.37 -6.89
C LEU A 32 -14.26 38.14 -5.59
N PHE A 33 -13.58 37.74 -4.52
CA PHE A 33 -13.65 38.43 -3.22
C PHE A 33 -12.45 39.38 -3.06
N VAL A 34 -12.68 40.69 -3.10
CA VAL A 34 -11.64 41.72 -2.90
C VAL A 34 -11.84 42.40 -1.56
N GLY A 35 -10.75 42.63 -0.82
CA GLY A 35 -10.78 43.34 0.45
C GLY A 35 -9.44 43.32 1.17
N VAL A 36 -9.30 44.14 2.21
CA VAL A 36 -8.08 44.23 3.02
C VAL A 36 -7.84 42.98 3.87
N ASN A 37 -6.63 42.77 4.38
CA ASN A 37 -6.37 41.67 5.31
C ASN A 37 -7.28 41.79 6.55
N GLY A 38 -7.80 40.65 7.02
CA GLY A 38 -8.77 40.62 8.12
C GLY A 38 -10.22 40.94 7.72
N SER A 39 -10.51 41.28 6.45
CA SER A 39 -11.88 41.61 6.01
C SER A 39 -12.87 40.43 5.95
N GLY A 40 -12.47 39.23 6.38
CA GLY A 40 -13.35 38.05 6.38
C GLY A 40 -13.37 37.21 5.09
N LYS A 41 -12.52 37.49 4.09
CA LYS A 41 -12.44 36.68 2.85
C LYS A 41 -12.22 35.19 3.15
N SER A 42 -11.24 34.86 4.00
CA SER A 42 -10.97 33.49 4.42
C SER A 42 -12.12 32.89 5.23
N THR A 43 -12.84 33.71 6.02
CA THR A 43 -14.03 33.27 6.76
C THR A 43 -15.13 32.74 5.84
N VAL A 44 -15.36 33.42 4.71
CA VAL A 44 -16.34 32.99 3.69
C VAL A 44 -15.93 31.67 3.03
N LEU A 45 -14.64 31.50 2.69
CA LEU A 45 -14.14 30.25 2.13
C LEU A 45 -14.18 29.10 3.15
N ASP A 46 -13.79 29.36 4.39
CA ASP A 46 -13.82 28.39 5.48
C ASP A 46 -15.24 27.92 5.79
N SER A 47 -16.23 28.83 5.82
CA SER A 47 -17.63 28.46 6.06
C SER A 47 -18.16 27.54 4.97
N MET A 48 -17.85 27.82 3.69
CA MET A 48 -18.21 26.92 2.59
C MET A 48 -17.53 25.56 2.74
N ALA A 49 -16.23 25.53 3.09
CA ALA A 49 -15.52 24.28 3.30
C ALA A 49 -16.09 23.48 4.49
N ILE A 50 -16.56 24.14 5.55
CA ILE A 50 -17.23 23.49 6.70
C ILE A 50 -18.57 22.89 6.23
N ALA A 51 -19.41 23.67 5.53
CA ALA A 51 -20.68 23.20 5.00
C ALA A 51 -20.53 22.03 4.01
N LEU A 52 -19.64 22.15 3.02
CA LEU A 52 -19.40 21.13 2.00
C LEU A 52 -18.80 19.84 2.56
N SER A 53 -18.11 19.88 3.71
CA SER A 53 -17.53 18.67 4.31
C SER A 53 -18.57 17.62 4.69
N TRP A 54 -19.80 18.02 5.00
CA TRP A 54 -20.91 17.09 5.25
C TRP A 54 -21.34 16.38 3.98
N PHE A 55 -21.44 17.11 2.88
CA PHE A 55 -21.77 16.56 1.57
C PHE A 55 -20.68 15.59 1.09
N VAL A 56 -19.41 16.02 1.08
CA VAL A 56 -18.26 15.21 0.64
C VAL A 56 -18.11 13.91 1.46
N ASN A 57 -18.25 13.98 2.79
CA ASN A 57 -18.16 12.78 3.62
C ASN A 57 -19.36 11.85 3.43
N ARG A 58 -20.50 12.39 2.99
CA ARG A 58 -21.69 11.59 2.68
C ARG A 58 -21.63 10.90 1.33
N ILE A 59 -20.86 11.41 0.37
CA ILE A 59 -20.53 10.67 -0.85
C ILE A 59 -19.73 9.41 -0.48
N GLN A 60 -18.80 9.52 0.47
CA GLN A 60 -18.00 8.38 0.92
C GLN A 60 -18.81 7.36 1.74
N ARG A 61 -19.73 7.83 2.60
CA ARG A 61 -20.54 6.98 3.50
C ARG A 61 -21.89 7.64 3.76
N GLU A 62 -22.99 6.92 3.67
CA GLU A 62 -24.36 7.47 3.82
C GLU A 62 -24.54 8.40 5.03
N ASN A 63 -23.97 8.05 6.19
CA ASN A 63 -24.01 8.84 7.43
C ASN A 63 -22.67 9.49 7.79
N GLY A 64 -21.87 9.84 6.77
CA GLY A 64 -20.61 10.54 6.93
C GLY A 64 -20.78 11.84 7.72
N ARG A 65 -19.94 12.03 8.75
CA ARG A 65 -19.95 13.25 9.57
C ARG A 65 -19.02 14.28 8.97
N GLY A 66 -19.53 15.48 8.71
CA GLY A 66 -18.71 16.64 8.35
C GLY A 66 -18.19 17.38 9.57
N ARG A 67 -17.57 18.53 9.32
CA ARG A 67 -17.09 19.45 10.36
C ARG A 67 -18.25 20.27 10.91
N GLY A 68 -18.32 20.40 12.23
CA GLY A 68 -19.23 21.32 12.90
C GLY A 68 -18.64 22.72 13.05
N ILE A 69 -19.51 23.71 13.23
CA ILE A 69 -19.13 25.05 13.70
C ILE A 69 -18.59 24.90 15.13
N LYS A 70 -17.39 25.44 15.40
CA LYS A 70 -16.83 25.42 16.75
C LYS A 70 -17.45 26.53 17.58
N GLU A 71 -17.41 26.39 18.90
CA GLU A 71 -17.84 27.47 19.78
C GLU A 71 -17.00 28.74 19.60
N SER A 72 -15.69 28.58 19.32
CA SER A 72 -14.80 29.69 18.96
C SER A 72 -15.12 30.36 17.63
N ASP A 73 -15.94 29.71 16.78
CA ASP A 73 -16.41 30.28 15.53
C ASP A 73 -17.70 31.11 15.73
N ILE A 74 -18.28 31.16 16.93
CA ILE A 74 -19.45 32.00 17.22
C ILE A 74 -18.98 33.45 17.42
N TYR A 75 -19.66 34.39 16.78
CA TYR A 75 -19.40 35.82 16.94
C TYR A 75 -19.49 36.20 18.43
N ASN A 76 -18.50 36.94 18.91
CA ASN A 76 -18.37 37.26 20.33
C ASN A 76 -19.66 37.85 20.92
N GLY A 77 -20.14 37.23 22.02
CA GLY A 77 -21.34 37.63 22.75
C GLY A 77 -22.66 37.03 22.22
N GLN A 78 -22.66 36.43 21.04
CA GLN A 78 -23.88 35.89 20.42
C GLN A 78 -24.27 34.52 20.98
N PRO A 79 -25.57 34.15 20.93
CA PRO A 79 -26.04 32.88 21.48
C PRO A 79 -25.81 31.68 20.56
N GLU A 80 -25.67 31.93 19.27
CA GLU A 80 -25.61 30.92 18.24
C GLU A 80 -24.92 31.46 16.98
N ALA A 81 -24.51 30.54 16.11
CA ALA A 81 -24.02 30.81 14.76
C ALA A 81 -24.62 29.82 13.77
N PHE A 82 -24.84 30.26 12.54
CA PHE A 82 -25.23 29.36 11.46
C PHE A 82 -24.54 29.64 10.12
N ILE A 83 -24.40 28.57 9.34
CA ILE A 83 -23.95 28.56 7.95
C ILE A 83 -25.05 27.88 7.15
N ASP A 84 -25.66 28.60 6.23
CA ASP A 84 -26.64 28.09 5.26
C ASP A 84 -25.99 28.05 3.89
N LEU A 85 -26.02 26.91 3.22
CA LEU A 85 -25.42 26.71 1.91
C LEU A 85 -26.43 26.10 0.95
N SER A 86 -26.61 26.74 -0.20
CA SER A 86 -27.41 26.22 -1.31
C SER A 86 -26.51 25.85 -2.48
N VAL A 87 -26.69 24.64 -3.00
CA VAL A 87 -25.93 24.09 -4.14
C VAL A 87 -26.92 23.63 -5.20
N CYS A 88 -26.73 24.03 -6.44
CA CYS A 88 -27.46 23.49 -7.58
C CYS A 88 -26.65 22.39 -8.26
N ALA A 89 -27.31 21.27 -8.52
CA ALA A 89 -26.81 20.18 -9.32
C ALA A 89 -27.94 19.70 -10.24
N LYS A 90 -27.66 19.56 -11.55
CA LYS A 90 -28.64 19.11 -12.55
C LYS A 90 -29.98 19.87 -12.51
N ASN A 91 -29.93 21.18 -12.27
CA ASN A 91 -31.09 22.07 -12.14
C ASN A 91 -31.97 21.83 -10.90
N ALA A 92 -31.52 21.01 -9.94
CA ALA A 92 -32.13 20.89 -8.62
C ALA A 92 -31.29 21.65 -7.59
N SER A 93 -31.94 22.52 -6.82
CA SER A 93 -31.30 23.23 -5.71
C SER A 93 -31.42 22.40 -4.43
N CYS A 94 -30.29 22.19 -3.77
CA CYS A 94 -30.16 21.43 -2.54
C CYS A 94 -29.52 22.32 -1.48
N GLY A 95 -30.25 22.59 -0.39
CA GLY A 95 -29.80 23.42 0.72
C GLY A 95 -29.52 22.61 1.98
N TRP A 96 -28.55 23.06 2.77
CA TRP A 96 -28.36 22.55 4.13
C TRP A 96 -27.81 23.62 5.08
N LEU A 97 -28.26 23.51 6.33
CA LEU A 97 -27.98 24.45 7.41
C LEU A 97 -27.13 23.76 8.47
N LEU A 98 -26.04 24.42 8.87
CA LEU A 98 -25.27 24.08 10.06
C LEU A 98 -25.53 25.12 11.14
N ALA A 99 -25.93 24.67 12.32
CA ALA A 99 -26.15 25.54 13.47
C ALA A 99 -25.33 25.09 14.67
N ARG A 100 -24.90 26.05 15.50
CA ARG A 100 -24.22 25.80 16.77
C ARG A 100 -24.64 26.82 17.81
N SER A 101 -25.07 26.35 18.97
CA SER A 101 -25.31 27.16 20.16
C SER A 101 -24.03 27.32 20.97
N ALA A 102 -23.87 28.48 21.61
CA ALA A 102 -22.86 28.69 22.64
C ALA A 102 -23.20 27.90 23.90
N SER A 103 -22.19 27.56 24.69
CA SER A 103 -22.37 26.79 25.93
C SER A 103 -23.35 27.50 26.88
N GLY A 104 -24.29 26.73 27.44
CA GLY A 104 -25.31 27.23 28.35
C GLY A 104 -26.41 28.10 27.73
N LYS A 105 -26.43 28.26 26.39
CA LYS A 105 -27.46 29.05 25.70
C LYS A 105 -28.39 28.17 24.88
N TYR A 106 -29.68 28.50 24.90
CA TYR A 106 -30.68 27.88 24.04
C TYR A 106 -30.61 28.51 22.64
N SER A 107 -30.70 27.66 21.61
CA SER A 107 -30.82 28.08 20.21
C SER A 107 -32.13 27.53 19.66
N GLY A 108 -32.86 28.38 18.93
CA GLY A 108 -34.06 27.96 18.20
C GLY A 108 -33.74 27.21 16.90
N VAL A 109 -32.47 27.24 16.46
CA VAL A 109 -32.05 26.77 15.15
C VAL A 109 -31.26 25.46 15.29
N LYS A 110 -31.70 24.42 14.58
CA LYS A 110 -30.99 23.13 14.52
C LYS A 110 -30.41 22.93 13.13
N SER A 111 -29.28 22.22 13.05
CA SER A 111 -28.70 21.83 11.77
C SER A 111 -29.69 21.00 10.95
N GLN A 112 -29.83 21.32 9.68
CA GLN A 112 -30.68 20.63 8.72
C GLN A 112 -29.81 20.12 7.58
N LEU A 113 -29.60 18.81 7.54
CA LEU A 113 -28.63 18.21 6.62
C LEU A 113 -29.31 17.41 5.49
N GLY A 114 -30.63 17.53 5.34
CA GLY A 114 -31.41 16.74 4.37
C GLY A 114 -30.91 16.91 2.93
N GLY A 115 -30.71 18.16 2.49
CA GLY A 115 -30.21 18.44 1.13
C GLY A 115 -28.83 17.85 0.84
N ALA A 116 -27.91 17.92 1.81
CA ALA A 116 -26.59 17.30 1.67
C ALA A 116 -26.67 15.76 1.54
N SER A 117 -27.58 15.11 2.28
CA SER A 117 -27.81 13.66 2.15
C SER A 117 -28.41 13.31 0.80
N LEU A 118 -29.47 14.01 0.39
CA LEU A 118 -30.14 13.76 -0.89
C LEU A 118 -29.17 13.90 -2.06
N LEU A 119 -28.42 15.01 -2.11
CA LEU A 119 -27.46 15.25 -3.17
C LEU A 119 -26.34 14.20 -3.19
N ALA A 120 -25.83 13.79 -2.03
CA ALA A 120 -24.83 12.73 -1.94
C ALA A 120 -25.38 11.37 -2.42
N ASN A 121 -26.64 11.05 -2.11
CA ASN A 121 -27.27 9.82 -2.57
C ASN A 121 -27.39 9.80 -4.09
N CYS A 122 -27.88 10.88 -4.71
CA CYS A 122 -27.97 10.99 -6.18
C CYS A 122 -26.61 10.77 -6.85
N ILE A 123 -25.53 11.31 -6.30
CA ILE A 123 -24.19 11.13 -6.87
C ILE A 123 -23.68 9.69 -6.73
N ARG A 124 -24.00 9.00 -5.63
CA ARG A 124 -23.63 7.59 -5.47
C ARG A 124 -24.38 6.70 -6.46
N GLU A 125 -25.69 6.92 -6.62
CA GLU A 125 -26.51 6.19 -7.60
C GLU A 125 -26.00 6.41 -9.04
N GLU A 126 -25.63 7.64 -9.39
CA GLU A 126 -25.08 7.93 -10.72
C GLU A 126 -23.70 7.34 -10.97
N PHE A 127 -22.89 7.17 -9.93
CA PHE A 127 -21.56 6.56 -10.07
C PHE A 127 -21.67 5.10 -10.50
N GLU A 128 -22.67 4.38 -10.01
CA GLU A 128 -22.96 3.00 -10.44
C GLU A 128 -23.21 2.92 -11.96
N GLU A 129 -23.68 4.02 -12.57
CA GLU A 129 -24.01 4.09 -14.00
C GLU A 129 -22.92 4.75 -14.88
N ASN A 130 -22.22 5.79 -14.39
CA ASN A 130 -21.38 6.67 -15.20
C ASN A 130 -19.91 6.83 -14.71
N SER A 131 -19.53 6.16 -13.61
CA SER A 131 -18.14 6.06 -13.12
C SER A 131 -17.38 7.40 -12.96
N SER A 132 -18.03 8.47 -12.50
CA SER A 132 -17.35 9.74 -12.23
C SER A 132 -17.89 10.46 -10.99
N PHE A 133 -16.98 10.95 -10.14
CA PHE A 133 -17.29 11.74 -8.95
C PHE A 133 -16.96 13.23 -9.15
N PRO A 134 -17.69 14.17 -8.53
CA PRO A 134 -17.36 15.59 -8.61
C PRO A 134 -16.05 15.91 -7.88
N VAL A 135 -15.18 16.71 -8.50
CA VAL A 135 -13.94 17.15 -7.84
C VAL A 135 -14.23 18.35 -6.94
N ILE A 136 -13.90 18.21 -5.65
CA ILE A 136 -14.03 19.27 -4.65
C ILE A 136 -12.70 19.41 -3.93
N ALA A 137 -12.12 20.61 -3.97
CA ALA A 137 -10.82 20.89 -3.37
C ALA A 137 -10.82 22.25 -2.65
N TYR A 138 -10.17 22.30 -1.49
CA TYR A 138 -9.97 23.53 -0.72
C TYR A 138 -8.48 23.77 -0.44
N TYR A 139 -8.00 24.96 -0.81
CA TYR A 139 -6.60 25.36 -0.67
C TYR A 139 -6.48 26.57 0.27
N PRO A 140 -6.37 26.37 1.60
CA PRO A 140 -6.18 27.47 2.53
C PRO A 140 -4.74 28.00 2.53
N VAL A 141 -4.54 29.06 3.30
CA VAL A 141 -3.24 29.73 3.48
C VAL A 141 -2.25 28.90 4.30
N GLU A 142 -2.72 28.03 5.20
CA GLU A 142 -1.86 27.16 6.01
C GLU A 142 -1.19 26.09 5.15
N ARG A 143 0.10 26.29 4.83
CA ARG A 143 0.92 25.37 4.03
C ARG A 143 1.87 24.49 4.85
N VAL A 144 1.83 24.59 6.18
CA VAL A 144 2.80 23.92 7.05
C VAL A 144 2.47 22.44 7.18
N VAL A 145 3.41 21.60 6.77
CA VAL A 145 3.35 20.14 6.94
C VAL A 145 3.77 19.82 8.38
N LYS A 146 2.85 19.30 9.20
CA LYS A 146 3.22 18.74 10.52
C LYS A 146 3.96 17.42 10.34
N ASN A 147 4.84 17.10 11.28
CA ASN A 147 5.69 15.91 11.33
C ASN A 147 5.01 14.66 10.73
N PHE A 148 5.59 14.16 9.64
CA PHE A 148 5.15 12.96 8.95
C PHE A 148 5.74 11.72 9.62
N THR A 149 4.90 10.79 10.06
CA THR A 149 5.32 9.43 10.42
C THR A 149 5.38 8.55 9.17
N ARG A 150 6.44 7.75 9.03
CA ARG A 150 6.67 6.83 7.90
C ARG A 150 5.84 5.55 7.99
N ASP A 151 4.58 5.65 8.41
CA ASP A 151 3.69 4.49 8.45
C ASP A 151 2.96 4.38 7.11
N PHE A 152 3.64 3.81 6.13
CA PHE A 152 3.08 3.60 4.79
C PHE A 152 2.16 2.37 4.83
N LEU A 153 0.85 2.60 4.87
CA LEU A 153 -0.14 1.57 4.60
C LEU A 153 -0.36 1.52 3.08
N VAL A 154 -0.07 0.36 2.48
CA VAL A 154 -0.47 0.09 1.10
C VAL A 154 -1.98 0.02 1.09
N ARG A 155 -2.64 1.13 0.73
CA ARG A 155 -4.05 1.11 0.37
C ARG A 155 -4.19 0.39 -0.97
N SER A 156 -5.20 -0.45 -1.10
CA SER A 156 -5.60 -1.03 -2.37
C SER A 156 -5.81 0.10 -3.38
N SER A 157 -5.41 -0.13 -4.64
CA SER A 157 -5.58 0.76 -5.80
C SER A 157 -7.03 1.17 -6.08
N ASP A 158 -7.99 0.55 -5.40
CA ASP A 158 -9.41 0.53 -5.76
C ASP A 158 -10.25 1.57 -4.97
N ASP A 159 -9.63 2.47 -4.22
CA ASP A 159 -10.35 3.48 -3.42
C ASP A 159 -10.44 4.84 -4.14
N GLU A 160 -11.24 4.91 -5.22
CA GLU A 160 -11.52 6.16 -5.96
C GLU A 160 -12.10 7.26 -5.05
N LEU A 161 -12.87 6.86 -4.03
CA LEU A 161 -13.44 7.74 -3.01
C LEU A 161 -12.38 8.31 -2.05
N GLY A 162 -11.18 7.74 -2.03
CA GLY A 162 -10.04 8.24 -1.26
C GLY A 162 -9.64 9.68 -1.62
N VAL A 163 -10.02 10.17 -2.82
CA VAL A 163 -9.79 11.57 -3.24
C VAL A 163 -10.45 12.59 -2.31
N TYR A 164 -11.53 12.20 -1.64
CA TYR A 164 -12.27 13.06 -0.72
C TYR A 164 -11.69 13.09 0.70
N GLU A 165 -10.77 12.17 1.02
CA GLU A 165 -10.18 12.11 2.35
C GLU A 165 -9.36 13.38 2.63
N ASN A 166 -9.80 14.14 3.63
CA ASN A 166 -9.23 15.43 4.02
C ASN A 166 -9.25 16.52 2.93
N ALA A 167 -10.02 16.35 1.85
CA ALA A 167 -10.05 17.30 0.71
C ALA A 167 -10.48 18.73 1.10
N LEU A 168 -11.27 18.85 2.16
CA LEU A 168 -11.76 20.13 2.69
C LEU A 168 -11.11 20.52 4.03
N ASP A 169 -10.25 19.68 4.60
CA ASP A 169 -9.69 19.88 5.95
C ASP A 169 -8.62 20.98 6.03
N GLY A 170 -8.15 21.43 4.87
CA GLY A 170 -7.26 22.58 4.76
C GLY A 170 -5.81 22.32 5.15
N ARG A 171 -5.48 21.10 5.56
CA ARG A 171 -4.07 20.70 5.73
C ARG A 171 -3.61 20.04 4.44
N ALA A 172 -2.42 20.39 3.98
CA ALA A 172 -1.81 19.68 2.85
C ALA A 172 -1.64 18.20 3.22
N ASN A 173 -2.40 17.32 2.57
CA ASN A 173 -2.37 15.87 2.81
C ASN A 173 -1.22 15.21 2.03
N PHE A 174 0.02 15.59 2.36
CA PHE A 174 1.21 14.97 1.76
C PHE A 174 1.30 13.48 2.07
N HIS A 175 0.70 13.01 3.17
CA HIS A 175 0.73 11.60 3.51
C HIS A 175 -0.03 10.73 2.49
N SER A 176 -1.29 11.07 2.18
CA SER A 176 -2.04 10.36 1.15
C SER A 176 -1.40 10.49 -0.23
N PHE A 177 -0.84 11.66 -0.56
CA PHE A 177 -0.08 11.84 -1.81
C PHE A 177 1.16 10.92 -1.88
N PHE A 178 1.99 10.85 -0.83
CA PHE A 178 3.17 9.99 -0.82
C PHE A 178 2.80 8.51 -0.87
N ASN A 179 1.75 8.09 -0.17
CA ASN A 179 1.25 6.71 -0.26
C ASN A 179 0.82 6.36 -1.69
N TRP A 180 0.06 7.25 -2.33
CA TRP A 180 -0.35 7.09 -3.73
C TRP A 180 0.85 7.09 -4.67
N PHE A 181 1.78 8.05 -4.52
CA PHE A 181 2.98 8.17 -5.34
C PHE A 181 3.86 6.91 -5.23
N LEU A 182 4.08 6.40 -4.02
CA LEU A 182 4.80 5.14 -3.81
C LEU A 182 4.09 3.96 -4.45
N ALA A 183 2.76 3.89 -4.38
CA ALA A 183 2.00 2.85 -5.06
C ALA A 183 2.17 2.94 -6.59
N GLN A 184 2.12 4.15 -7.17
CA GLN A 184 2.36 4.35 -8.60
C GLN A 184 3.80 4.03 -9.00
N ASP A 185 4.80 4.44 -8.21
CA ASP A 185 6.21 4.09 -8.44
C ASP A 185 6.42 2.58 -8.36
N ASN A 186 5.72 1.87 -7.46
CA ASN A 186 5.75 0.41 -7.42
C ASN A 186 5.15 -0.22 -8.67
N ILE A 187 3.99 0.25 -9.12
CA ILE A 187 3.36 -0.21 -10.37
C ILE A 187 4.30 0.04 -11.55
N LEU A 188 4.93 1.21 -11.61
CA LEU A 188 5.90 1.54 -12.65
C LEU A 188 7.16 0.69 -12.54
N ASN A 189 7.69 0.42 -11.35
CA ASN A 189 8.83 -0.48 -11.17
C ASN A 189 8.49 -1.92 -11.56
N GLU A 190 7.28 -2.40 -11.26
CA GLU A 190 6.75 -3.68 -11.73
C GLU A 190 6.68 -3.75 -13.26
N GLN A 191 6.40 -2.62 -13.93
CA GLN A 191 6.22 -2.55 -15.38
C GLN A 191 7.50 -2.19 -16.17
N ALA A 192 8.43 -1.43 -15.58
CA ALA A 192 9.50 -0.73 -16.30
C ALA A 192 10.93 -1.23 -16.00
N VAL A 193 11.16 -1.98 -14.91
CA VAL A 193 12.50 -2.47 -14.56
C VAL A 193 12.61 -3.94 -14.93
N SER A 194 13.42 -4.27 -15.94
CA SER A 194 13.79 -5.67 -16.17
C SER A 194 14.49 -6.21 -14.91
N ARG A 195 14.23 -7.46 -14.54
CA ARG A 195 14.89 -8.12 -13.41
C ARG A 195 16.41 -8.00 -13.52
N THR A 196 16.98 -8.01 -14.73
CA THR A 196 18.40 -7.73 -14.98
C THR A 196 18.87 -6.41 -14.35
N LYS A 197 18.14 -5.30 -14.54
CA LYS A 197 18.50 -4.01 -13.93
C LYS A 197 18.40 -4.05 -12.41
N TRP A 198 17.40 -4.74 -11.86
CA TRP A 198 17.29 -4.95 -10.41
C TRP A 198 18.45 -5.80 -9.85
N MET A 199 18.87 -6.85 -10.56
CA MET A 199 19.99 -7.72 -10.19
C MET A 199 21.31 -6.94 -10.17
N VAL A 200 21.53 -6.05 -11.15
CA VAL A 200 22.70 -5.15 -11.17
C VAL A 200 22.70 -4.21 -9.96
N GLN A 201 21.57 -3.56 -9.65
CA GLN A 201 21.45 -2.67 -8.48
C GLN A 201 21.65 -3.40 -7.14
N ASN A 202 21.29 -4.69 -7.06
CA ASN A 202 21.39 -5.49 -5.84
C ASN A 202 22.57 -6.48 -5.85
N ARG A 203 23.54 -6.30 -6.75
CA ARG A 203 24.69 -7.19 -6.97
C ARG A 203 25.42 -7.60 -5.69
N SER A 204 25.68 -6.64 -4.80
CA SER A 204 26.39 -6.89 -3.54
C SER A 204 25.60 -7.78 -2.57
N LYS A 205 24.28 -7.58 -2.46
CA LYS A 205 23.38 -8.40 -1.65
C LYS A 205 23.26 -9.82 -2.20
N VAL A 206 23.13 -9.95 -3.53
CA VAL A 206 23.09 -11.25 -4.23
C VAL A 206 24.38 -12.04 -3.99
N LYS A 207 25.54 -11.42 -4.22
CA LYS A 207 26.86 -12.05 -3.98
C LYS A 207 27.00 -12.54 -2.52
N ARG A 208 26.55 -11.74 -1.55
CA ARG A 208 26.57 -12.12 -0.14
C ARG A 208 25.73 -13.37 0.15
N ARG A 209 24.53 -13.46 -0.43
CA ARG A 209 23.62 -14.61 -0.25
C ARG A 209 24.17 -15.87 -0.93
N VAL A 210 24.72 -15.76 -2.14
CA VAL A 210 25.41 -16.87 -2.82
C VAL A 210 26.56 -17.40 -1.95
N ASN A 211 27.42 -16.52 -1.44
CA ASN A 211 28.53 -16.94 -0.57
C ASN A 211 28.03 -17.62 0.71
N LYS A 212 26.90 -17.18 1.27
CA LYS A 212 26.28 -17.81 2.43
C LYS A 212 25.80 -19.22 2.10
N VAL A 213 25.09 -19.42 0.99
CA VAL A 213 24.68 -20.75 0.49
C VAL A 213 25.89 -21.68 0.36
N LEU A 214 26.96 -21.21 -0.29
CA LEU A 214 28.18 -22.02 -0.47
C LEU A 214 28.83 -22.36 0.87
N SER A 215 28.90 -21.42 1.81
CA SER A 215 29.48 -21.67 3.14
C SER A 215 28.69 -22.68 3.96
N LEU A 216 27.36 -22.68 3.84
CA LEU A 216 26.49 -23.64 4.52
C LEU A 216 26.60 -25.02 3.88
N LEU A 217 26.62 -25.08 2.54
CA LEU A 217 26.85 -26.31 1.80
C LEU A 217 28.14 -27.02 2.24
N GLN A 218 29.25 -26.27 2.33
CA GLN A 218 30.54 -26.81 2.78
C GLN A 218 30.49 -27.36 4.21
N LYS A 219 29.67 -26.77 5.09
CA LYS A 219 29.47 -27.25 6.47
C LYS A 219 28.53 -28.44 6.56
N SER A 220 27.61 -28.58 5.63
CA SER A 220 26.68 -29.72 5.56
C SER A 220 27.38 -30.98 5.07
N PHE A 221 28.42 -30.84 4.23
CA PHE A 221 29.12 -31.96 3.59
C PHE A 221 30.66 -31.81 3.68
N PRO A 222 31.24 -31.89 4.89
CA PRO A 222 32.68 -31.71 5.08
C PRO A 222 33.52 -32.84 4.48
N ASP A 223 33.05 -34.08 4.49
CA ASP A 223 33.81 -35.26 4.05
C ASP A 223 33.82 -35.42 2.53
N GLU A 224 32.68 -35.15 1.87
CA GLU A 224 32.53 -35.15 0.40
C GLU A 224 33.40 -34.05 -0.27
N MET A 225 33.85 -33.06 0.49
CA MET A 225 34.77 -32.01 0.03
C MET A 225 36.26 -32.41 0.14
N ASN A 226 36.60 -33.44 0.92
CA ASN A 226 37.97 -33.85 1.22
C ASN A 226 38.45 -35.03 0.37
N THR A 227 37.54 -35.88 -0.13
CA THR A 227 37.87 -36.94 -1.10
C THR A 227 37.82 -36.41 -2.53
N HIS A 228 38.79 -36.80 -3.37
CA HIS A 228 38.84 -36.46 -4.80
C HIS A 228 37.72 -37.08 -5.69
N HIS A 229 36.59 -37.47 -5.09
CA HIS A 229 35.32 -37.82 -5.72
C HIS A 229 34.25 -36.95 -5.02
N ASP A 230 33.56 -35.99 -5.64
CA ASP A 230 33.12 -35.90 -7.04
C ASP A 230 33.60 -34.65 -7.78
N ASN A 231 34.15 -34.87 -8.99
CA ASN A 231 34.44 -33.81 -9.96
C ASN A 231 33.20 -32.92 -10.23
N GLU A 232 31.99 -33.45 -10.07
CA GLU A 232 30.71 -32.77 -10.30
C GLU A 232 30.39 -31.74 -9.19
N PHE A 233 30.58 -32.09 -7.91
CA PHE A 233 30.30 -31.18 -6.79
C PHE A 233 31.32 -30.02 -6.74
N ALA A 234 32.60 -30.33 -6.98
CA ALA A 234 33.64 -29.31 -7.13
C ALA A 234 33.44 -28.42 -8.37
N TYR A 235 32.91 -28.99 -9.47
CA TYR A 235 32.54 -28.24 -10.67
C TYR A 235 31.37 -27.28 -10.41
N LEU A 236 30.30 -27.73 -9.73
CA LEU A 236 29.17 -26.89 -9.34
C LEU A 236 29.63 -25.73 -8.45
N LEU A 237 30.46 -25.98 -7.44
CA LEU A 237 31.02 -24.92 -6.59
C LEU A 237 31.83 -23.90 -7.39
N ARG A 238 32.66 -24.36 -8.33
CA ARG A 238 33.39 -23.46 -9.24
C ARG A 238 32.43 -22.64 -10.09
N ARG A 239 31.30 -23.22 -10.54
CA ARG A 239 30.28 -22.56 -11.35
C ARG A 239 29.48 -21.52 -10.56
N PHE A 240 29.11 -21.80 -9.32
CA PHE A 240 28.53 -20.80 -8.40
C PHE A 240 29.50 -19.64 -8.09
N ARG A 241 30.81 -19.91 -8.10
CA ARG A 241 31.87 -18.91 -7.83
C ARG A 241 32.30 -18.11 -9.08
N LYS A 242 32.19 -18.67 -10.29
CA LYS A 242 32.74 -18.12 -11.56
C LYS A 242 31.96 -16.97 -12.22
N ASP A 243 31.47 -16.04 -11.40
CA ASP A 243 31.09 -14.68 -11.81
C ASP A 243 29.84 -14.47 -12.68
N GLU A 244 29.33 -13.23 -12.53
CA GLU A 244 28.42 -12.38 -13.31
C GLU A 244 27.18 -12.98 -14.01
N MET A 245 27.24 -14.17 -14.58
CA MET A 245 26.12 -14.81 -15.29
C MET A 245 24.87 -15.03 -14.42
N VAL A 246 25.03 -15.29 -13.12
CA VAL A 246 23.91 -15.37 -12.17
C VAL A 246 23.19 -14.02 -12.01
N LEU A 247 23.92 -12.91 -12.17
CA LEU A 247 23.38 -11.55 -12.10
C LEU A 247 22.68 -11.15 -13.41
N GLU A 248 23.18 -11.65 -14.54
CA GLU A 248 22.58 -11.42 -15.86
C GLU A 248 21.35 -12.31 -16.08
N GLU A 249 21.41 -13.55 -15.62
CA GLU A 249 20.42 -14.56 -15.96
C GLU A 249 20.11 -15.52 -14.77
N PRO A 250 19.18 -15.11 -13.89
CA PRO A 250 18.86 -15.81 -12.63
C PRO A 250 18.36 -17.25 -12.80
N ARG A 251 17.89 -17.64 -13.99
CA ARG A 251 17.50 -19.03 -14.28
C ARG A 251 18.65 -20.01 -14.08
N PHE A 252 19.89 -19.58 -14.32
CA PHE A 252 21.07 -20.41 -14.06
C PHE A 252 21.18 -20.74 -12.58
N LEU A 253 21.03 -19.76 -11.68
CA LEU A 253 21.08 -20.02 -10.25
C LEU A 253 20.02 -21.05 -9.81
N PHE A 254 18.77 -20.92 -10.27
CA PHE A 254 17.75 -21.91 -9.93
C PHE A 254 18.05 -23.28 -10.50
N ARG A 255 18.60 -23.35 -11.72
CA ARG A 255 19.06 -24.60 -12.30
C ARG A 255 20.19 -25.24 -11.47
N GLU A 256 21.22 -24.48 -11.10
CA GLU A 256 22.33 -25.00 -10.29
C GLU A 256 21.84 -25.45 -8.90
N LEU A 257 20.92 -24.69 -8.27
CA LEU A 257 20.30 -25.09 -7.00
C LEU A 257 19.48 -26.37 -7.15
N SER A 258 18.75 -26.52 -8.25
CA SER A 258 18.01 -27.76 -8.55
C SER A 258 18.94 -28.95 -8.73
N GLU A 259 20.01 -28.81 -9.51
CA GLU A 259 20.99 -29.88 -9.76
C GLU A 259 21.65 -30.29 -8.43
N LEU A 260 22.03 -29.32 -7.61
CA LEU A 260 22.60 -29.56 -6.28
C LEU A 260 21.63 -30.30 -5.35
N ILE A 261 20.37 -29.84 -5.25
CA ILE A 261 19.34 -30.49 -4.42
C ILE A 261 19.08 -31.93 -4.87
N HIS A 262 19.08 -32.16 -6.18
CA HIS A 262 18.89 -33.49 -6.75
C HIS A 262 20.04 -34.44 -6.38
N MET A 263 21.29 -33.97 -6.42
CA MET A 263 22.46 -34.75 -6.00
C MET A 263 22.38 -35.13 -4.52
N ILE A 264 22.04 -34.17 -3.65
CA ILE A 264 21.87 -34.41 -2.21
C ILE A 264 20.78 -35.46 -1.96
N GLY A 265 19.64 -35.36 -2.66
CA GLY A 265 18.52 -36.28 -2.50
C GLY A 265 18.84 -37.73 -2.88
N ARG A 266 19.74 -37.95 -3.85
CA ARG A 266 20.15 -39.31 -4.28
C ARG A 266 21.14 -40.00 -3.33
N GLY A 267 21.94 -39.23 -2.60
CA GLY A 267 23.06 -39.74 -1.82
C GLY A 267 22.70 -40.23 -0.41
N SER A 268 22.25 -39.31 0.45
CA SER A 268 22.45 -39.47 1.92
C SER A 268 21.17 -39.44 2.76
N TYR A 269 20.00 -39.19 2.16
CA TYR A 269 18.78 -38.82 2.90
C TYR A 269 17.48 -39.36 2.28
N LYS A 270 17.39 -40.68 2.08
CA LYS A 270 16.24 -41.36 1.43
C LYS A 270 14.89 -41.07 2.10
N ASP A 271 14.85 -40.95 3.43
CA ASP A 271 13.61 -40.64 4.17
C ASP A 271 13.05 -39.24 3.88
N PHE A 272 13.78 -38.42 3.11
CA PHE A 272 13.46 -37.03 2.83
C PHE A 272 13.39 -36.72 1.33
N GLU A 273 13.37 -37.77 0.50
CA GLU A 273 13.33 -37.70 -0.96
C GLU A 273 12.16 -36.83 -1.47
N GLU A 274 10.99 -36.87 -0.83
CA GLU A 274 9.84 -36.01 -1.17
C GLU A 274 10.14 -34.51 -0.98
N THR A 275 10.83 -34.13 0.12
CA THR A 275 11.16 -32.72 0.40
C THR A 275 12.20 -32.19 -0.58
N PHE A 276 13.22 -33.00 -0.90
CA PHE A 276 14.20 -32.63 -1.92
C PHE A 276 13.55 -32.53 -3.31
N HIS A 277 12.65 -33.44 -3.66
CA HIS A 277 11.89 -33.37 -4.91
C HIS A 277 11.01 -32.13 -5.01
N ASP A 278 10.35 -31.72 -3.94
CA ASP A 278 9.55 -30.48 -3.95
C ASP A 278 10.40 -29.23 -4.18
N LEU A 279 11.55 -29.14 -3.50
CA LEU A 279 12.51 -28.04 -3.69
C LEU A 279 13.08 -28.06 -5.11
N GLU A 280 13.44 -29.24 -5.60
CA GLU A 280 13.91 -29.44 -6.97
C GLU A 280 12.84 -28.95 -7.98
N TYR A 281 11.59 -29.40 -7.81
CA TYR A 281 10.46 -29.01 -8.64
C TYR A 281 10.26 -27.48 -8.62
N MET A 282 10.36 -26.86 -7.45
CA MET A 282 10.28 -25.41 -7.31
C MET A 282 11.33 -24.69 -8.15
N PHE A 283 12.59 -25.07 -7.96
CA PHE A 283 13.71 -24.42 -8.61
C PHE A 283 13.66 -24.63 -10.12
N ARG A 284 13.31 -25.84 -10.59
CA ARG A 284 13.04 -26.11 -12.01
C ARG A 284 11.94 -25.21 -12.55
N LYS A 285 10.82 -25.08 -11.81
CA LYS A 285 9.68 -24.26 -12.27
C LYS A 285 10.03 -22.77 -12.28
N MET A 286 10.77 -22.28 -11.28
CA MET A 286 11.30 -20.91 -11.26
C MET A 286 12.29 -20.65 -12.40
N SER A 287 13.13 -21.63 -12.73
CA SER A 287 14.05 -21.58 -13.88
C SER A 287 13.31 -21.47 -15.22
N SER A 288 12.34 -22.37 -15.48
CA SER A 288 11.49 -22.35 -16.69
C SER A 288 10.72 -21.03 -16.82
N LEU A 289 10.04 -20.60 -15.74
CA LEU A 289 9.26 -19.36 -15.77
C LEU A 289 10.15 -18.11 -15.97
N SER A 290 11.38 -18.13 -15.46
CA SER A 290 12.36 -17.06 -15.69
C SER A 290 12.85 -17.02 -17.14
N GLY A 291 12.87 -18.17 -17.84
CA GLY A 291 13.27 -18.26 -19.24
C GLY A 291 12.15 -17.92 -20.22
N GLU A 292 10.93 -18.40 -19.99
CA GLU A 292 9.78 -18.23 -20.89
C GLU A 292 9.26 -16.78 -20.93
N ASN A 293 9.30 -16.06 -19.80
CA ASN A 293 8.69 -14.73 -19.68
C ASN A 293 9.68 -13.56 -19.65
N ARG A 294 10.97 -13.77 -20.04
CA ARG A 294 12.01 -12.72 -20.05
C ARG A 294 11.89 -11.76 -18.85
N ASP A 295 11.98 -12.31 -17.65
CA ASP A 295 11.89 -11.62 -16.34
C ASP A 295 10.49 -11.41 -15.72
N ASN A 296 9.39 -11.56 -16.46
CA ASN A 296 8.05 -11.38 -15.90
C ASN A 296 7.47 -12.68 -15.31
N LEU A 297 7.92 -13.04 -14.10
CA LEU A 297 7.40 -14.18 -13.33
C LEU A 297 5.92 -14.01 -12.89
N ILE A 298 5.32 -12.85 -13.12
CA ILE A 298 3.94 -12.52 -12.77
C ILE A 298 3.12 -12.36 -14.05
N LYS A 299 2.80 -13.47 -14.73
CA LYS A 299 1.52 -13.50 -15.43
C LYS A 299 0.42 -13.74 -14.39
N SER A 300 -0.71 -13.06 -14.56
CA SER A 300 -1.91 -13.24 -13.73
C SER A 300 -2.22 -14.74 -13.61
N GLY A 301 -2.46 -15.21 -12.37
CA GLY A 301 -2.72 -16.64 -12.11
C GLY A 301 -2.10 -17.19 -10.81
N GLY A 302 -1.27 -16.40 -10.11
CA GLY A 302 -0.81 -16.72 -8.76
C GLY A 302 0.06 -17.98 -8.67
N ILE A 303 0.74 -18.37 -9.75
CA ILE A 303 1.51 -19.62 -9.82
C ILE A 303 2.66 -19.64 -8.80
N HIS A 304 3.37 -18.52 -8.63
CA HIS A 304 4.34 -18.36 -7.54
C HIS A 304 3.70 -18.56 -6.17
N LYS A 305 2.53 -17.95 -5.93
CA LYS A 305 1.75 -18.15 -4.70
C LYS A 305 1.32 -19.61 -4.54
N LYS A 306 0.97 -20.33 -5.61
CA LYS A 306 0.61 -21.76 -5.56
C LYS A 306 1.82 -22.62 -5.19
N ILE A 307 2.97 -22.39 -5.84
CA ILE A 307 4.19 -23.19 -5.62
C ILE A 307 4.82 -22.86 -4.26
N VAL A 308 5.14 -21.59 -4.00
CA VAL A 308 5.83 -21.19 -2.76
C VAL A 308 4.96 -21.43 -1.54
N LYS A 309 3.64 -21.18 -1.58
CA LYS A 309 2.77 -21.46 -0.42
C LYS A 309 2.69 -22.96 -0.12
N GLN A 310 2.61 -23.82 -1.14
CA GLN A 310 2.58 -25.27 -0.97
C GLN A 310 3.90 -25.76 -0.36
N ILE A 311 5.02 -25.26 -0.86
CA ILE A 311 6.35 -25.68 -0.43
C ILE A 311 6.69 -25.12 0.95
N SER A 312 6.39 -23.86 1.25
CA SER A 312 6.56 -23.28 2.58
C SER A 312 5.89 -24.14 3.66
N ARG A 313 4.67 -24.63 3.42
CA ARG A 313 3.94 -25.48 4.39
C ARG A 313 4.66 -26.80 4.64
N ARG A 314 5.18 -27.44 3.60
CA ARG A 314 5.94 -28.69 3.72
C ARG A 314 7.29 -28.45 4.39
N PHE A 315 7.92 -27.32 4.08
CA PHE A 315 9.23 -26.93 4.60
C PHE A 315 9.22 -26.55 6.09
N MET A 316 8.09 -26.13 6.64
CA MET A 316 7.92 -25.91 8.10
C MET A 316 8.12 -27.18 8.94
N ASN A 317 8.04 -28.37 8.33
CA ASN A 317 8.32 -29.63 9.01
C ASN A 317 9.81 -29.99 9.01
N VAL A 318 10.68 -29.25 8.30
CA VAL A 318 12.11 -29.58 8.16
C VAL A 318 12.89 -29.50 9.47
N GLY A 319 12.52 -28.61 10.39
CA GLY A 319 13.13 -28.54 11.73
C GLY A 319 12.68 -29.63 12.70
N LYS A 320 11.75 -30.50 12.29
CA LYS A 320 11.33 -31.68 13.05
C LYS A 320 12.02 -32.96 12.56
N LEU A 321 12.86 -32.84 11.52
CA LEU A 321 13.54 -33.97 10.90
C LEU A 321 14.87 -34.24 11.61
N GLU A 322 15.31 -35.50 11.62
CA GLU A 322 16.62 -35.94 12.12
C GLU A 322 17.73 -35.69 11.09
N ILE A 323 17.84 -34.45 10.58
CA ILE A 323 18.95 -34.02 9.71
C ILE A 323 19.87 -33.04 10.44
N PRO A 324 21.18 -32.99 10.10
CA PRO A 324 22.13 -32.10 10.75
C PRO A 324 21.69 -30.63 10.69
N GLU A 325 21.91 -29.87 11.76
CA GLU A 325 21.52 -28.45 11.83
C GLU A 325 22.09 -27.61 10.67
N ASN A 326 23.34 -27.88 10.28
CA ASN A 326 23.97 -27.22 9.12
C ASN A 326 23.19 -27.45 7.82
N MET A 327 22.60 -28.65 7.66
CA MET A 327 21.79 -28.99 6.49
C MET A 327 20.44 -28.29 6.52
N VAL A 328 19.80 -28.18 7.69
CA VAL A 328 18.58 -27.37 7.86
C VAL A 328 18.85 -25.92 7.48
N ASP A 329 19.94 -25.33 7.99
CA ASP A 329 20.36 -23.96 7.66
C ASP A 329 20.61 -23.79 6.16
N PHE A 330 21.30 -24.75 5.54
CA PHE A 330 21.58 -24.75 4.11
C PHE A 330 20.29 -24.73 3.27
N LEU A 331 19.38 -25.68 3.50
CA LEU A 331 18.13 -25.77 2.78
C LEU A 331 17.28 -24.52 3.01
N TRP A 332 17.28 -23.99 4.24
CA TRP A 332 16.54 -22.78 4.59
C TRP A 332 17.07 -21.55 3.87
N GLU A 333 18.38 -21.41 3.77
CA GLU A 333 19.01 -20.34 3.01
C GLU A 333 18.69 -20.45 1.50
N CYS A 334 18.74 -21.65 0.92
CA CYS A 334 18.36 -21.90 -0.47
C CYS A 334 16.91 -21.50 -0.75
N PHE A 335 15.97 -21.94 0.10
CA PHE A 335 14.55 -21.59 -0.02
C PHE A 335 14.32 -20.08 0.16
N SER A 336 14.98 -19.46 1.15
CA SER A 336 14.92 -18.03 1.41
C SER A 336 15.39 -17.21 0.23
N PHE A 337 16.55 -17.59 -0.30
CA PHE A 337 17.23 -16.83 -1.33
C PHE A 337 16.47 -16.91 -2.64
N ALA A 338 15.98 -18.09 -3.01
CA ALA A 338 15.11 -18.29 -4.16
C ALA A 338 13.81 -17.47 -4.06
N THR A 339 13.17 -17.48 -2.89
CA THR A 339 11.97 -16.67 -2.64
C THR A 339 12.27 -15.18 -2.79
N TRP A 340 13.37 -14.69 -2.19
CA TRP A 340 13.78 -13.30 -2.30
C TRP A 340 14.03 -12.87 -3.75
N LEU A 341 14.72 -13.70 -4.55
CA LEU A 341 14.97 -13.44 -5.97
C LEU A 341 13.73 -13.52 -6.85
N SER A 342 12.74 -14.32 -6.47
CA SER A 342 11.45 -14.41 -7.16
C SER A 342 10.52 -13.23 -6.87
N LEU A 343 10.75 -12.55 -5.73
CA LEU A 343 10.02 -11.36 -5.31
C LEU A 343 10.75 -10.06 -5.67
N TRP A 344 11.62 -10.09 -6.69
CA TRP A 344 12.45 -8.96 -7.11
C TRP A 344 11.66 -7.67 -7.42
N TRP A 345 10.40 -7.81 -7.79
CA TRP A 345 9.45 -6.73 -8.08
C TRP A 345 8.92 -6.02 -6.82
N LEU A 346 9.02 -6.64 -5.64
CA LEU A 346 8.59 -6.00 -4.39
C LEU A 346 9.54 -4.89 -3.95
N THR A 347 9.00 -3.92 -3.21
CA THR A 347 9.80 -2.87 -2.55
C THR A 347 10.79 -3.45 -1.55
N ASP A 348 11.88 -2.71 -1.30
CA ASP A 348 12.87 -3.08 -0.29
C ASP A 348 12.25 -3.20 1.12
N GLU A 349 11.21 -2.42 1.44
CA GLU A 349 10.50 -2.52 2.71
C GLU A 349 9.65 -3.81 2.78
N SER A 350 8.86 -4.09 1.75
CA SER A 350 8.05 -5.32 1.66
C SER A 350 8.92 -6.56 1.69
N LYS A 351 10.07 -6.55 0.99
CA LYS A 351 11.08 -7.61 1.06
C LYS A 351 11.63 -7.77 2.47
N ARG A 352 11.98 -6.69 3.17
CA ARG A 352 12.44 -6.76 4.56
C ARG A 352 11.37 -7.33 5.49
N LYS A 353 10.08 -7.02 5.27
CA LYS A 353 8.97 -7.63 6.02
C LYS A 353 8.91 -9.14 5.77
N VAL A 354 9.00 -9.58 4.51
CA VAL A 354 9.06 -11.00 4.14
C VAL A 354 10.30 -11.68 4.74
N GLU A 355 11.48 -11.07 4.66
CA GLU A 355 12.73 -11.58 5.24
C GLU A 355 12.65 -11.71 6.77
N ARG A 356 12.02 -10.76 7.46
CA ARG A 356 11.79 -10.82 8.90
C ARG A 356 10.86 -11.98 9.27
N LEU A 357 9.77 -12.16 8.52
CA LEU A 357 8.85 -13.29 8.70
C LEU A 357 9.58 -14.62 8.47
N PHE A 358 10.32 -14.73 7.38
CA PHE A 358 11.13 -15.91 7.06
C PHE A 358 12.18 -16.19 8.13
N SER A 359 12.85 -15.16 8.65
CA SER A 359 13.81 -15.31 9.74
C SER A 359 13.15 -15.70 11.06
N ALA A 360 11.90 -15.28 11.31
CA ALA A 360 11.15 -15.65 12.50
C ALA A 360 10.69 -17.13 12.46
N CYS A 361 10.35 -17.63 11.28
CA CYS A 361 9.92 -19.01 11.04
C CYS A 361 11.08 -20.01 10.87
N HIS A 362 12.32 -19.58 11.11
CA HIS A 362 13.49 -20.46 10.97
C HIS A 362 13.34 -21.73 11.84
N PRO A 363 13.47 -22.95 11.30
CA PRO A 363 13.10 -24.18 12.01
C PRO A 363 13.91 -24.44 13.28
N LEU A 364 15.17 -24.00 13.30
CA LEU A 364 16.06 -24.10 14.47
C LEU A 364 15.88 -22.98 15.52
N ARG A 365 15.00 -21.97 15.29
CA ARG A 365 14.82 -20.87 16.26
C ARG A 365 13.83 -21.24 17.37
N PRO A 366 14.12 -20.91 18.66
CA PRO A 366 13.28 -21.27 19.79
C PRO A 366 11.82 -20.75 19.72
N LYS A 367 11.62 -19.56 19.12
CA LYS A 367 10.29 -18.94 18.99
C LYS A 367 9.42 -19.54 17.87
N ALA A 368 10.02 -20.23 16.88
CA ALA A 368 9.26 -20.92 15.83
C ALA A 368 8.44 -22.10 16.39
N LYS A 369 8.86 -22.66 17.55
CA LYS A 369 8.07 -23.67 18.29
C LYS A 369 6.72 -23.16 18.83
N ARG A 370 6.54 -21.83 18.99
CA ARG A 370 5.28 -21.21 19.50
C ARG A 370 4.40 -20.58 18.43
N ALA A 371 4.91 -20.30 17.24
CA ALA A 371 4.11 -19.82 16.11
C ALA A 371 3.29 -20.95 15.42
N LEU A 372 3.45 -22.19 15.88
CA LEU A 372 2.84 -23.41 15.33
C LEU A 372 1.35 -23.62 15.69
N LEU A 373 0.64 -22.60 16.19
CA LEU A 373 -0.76 -22.75 16.64
C LEU A 373 -1.77 -21.75 16.06
N VAL A 374 -1.38 -20.81 15.18
CA VAL A 374 -2.36 -19.89 14.56
C VAL A 374 -1.97 -19.59 13.10
N ASP A 375 -2.71 -20.22 12.18
CA ASP A 375 -2.94 -20.00 10.72
C ASP A 375 -1.80 -19.79 9.71
#